data_AF-A0A5E6NEY0-F1
#
_entry.id   AF-A0A5E6NEY0-F1
#
_cell.length_a   1.000
_cell.length_b   1.000
_cell.length_c   1.000
_cell.angle_alpha   90.00
_cell.angle_beta   90.00
_cell.angle_gamma   90.00
#
_symmetry.space_group_name_H-M   'P 1'
#
loop_
_entity.id
_entity.type
_entity.pdbx_description
1 polymer ?
#
loop_
_entity_poly.entity_id
_entity_poly.type
_entity_poly.pdbx_seq_one_letter_code
_entity_poly.pdbx_strand_id
1 'polypeptide(L)'
;MLLKMPEIQKRINKLVFCASDSIAVFGGLYALQDKFGLVPDAISGLCSSSPLAIREIQEFSDIPILQSLEKDCKKIFEIIK
;
A
#
# COMPACT_ATOMS: atom_id res chain seq x y z
N MET A 1 16.54 13.02 0.44
CA MET A 1 15.44 12.19 -0.11
C MET A 1 14.11 12.76 0.36
N LEU A 2 13.18 13.07 -0.54
CA LEU A 2 11.94 13.82 -0.23
C LEU A 2 11.12 13.20 0.90
N LEU A 3 10.95 11.87 0.91
CA LEU A 3 10.16 11.18 1.94
C LEU A 3 10.76 11.20 3.35
N LYS A 4 12.00 11.67 3.54
CA LYS A 4 12.58 11.89 4.88
C LYS A 4 12.30 13.29 5.43
N MET A 5 11.77 14.20 4.62
CA MET A 5 11.52 15.57 5.03
C MET A 5 10.19 15.66 5.77
N PRO A 6 10.16 16.10 7.04
CA PRO A 6 8.93 16.16 7.83
C PRO A 6 7.85 17.05 7.19
N GLU A 7 8.26 18.12 6.49
CA GLU A 7 7.33 19.01 5.78
C GLU A 7 6.62 18.33 4.62
N ILE A 8 7.26 17.35 3.98
CA ILE A 8 6.65 16.54 2.92
C ILE A 8 5.72 15.52 3.55
N GLN A 9 6.18 14.78 4.57
CA GLN A 9 5.36 13.76 5.23
C GLN A 9 4.05 14.34 5.80
N LYS A 10 4.10 15.52 6.43
CA LYS A 10 2.91 16.22 6.96
C LYS A 10 1.88 16.60 5.89
N ARG A 11 2.28 16.65 4.62
CA ARG A 11 1.41 16.98 3.48
C ARG A 11 0.87 15.73 2.77
N ILE A 12 1.33 14.53 3.14
CA ILE A 12 0.79 13.28 2.62
C ILE A 12 -0.49 12.99 3.39
N ASN A 13 -1.64 13.25 2.75
CA ASN A 13 -2.95 12.92 3.33
C ASN A 13 -3.20 11.41 3.32
N LYS A 14 -2.81 10.75 2.23
CA LYS A 14 -3.01 9.33 1.97
C LYS A 14 -1.83 8.74 1.20
N LEU A 15 -1.46 7.52 1.51
CA LEU A 15 -0.37 6.79 0.85
C LEU A 15 -0.86 5.44 0.33
N VAL A 16 -0.78 5.24 -0.99
CA VAL A 16 -0.99 3.93 -1.61
C VAL A 16 0.36 3.34 -1.97
N PHE A 17 0.68 2.16 -1.43
CA PHE A 17 1.91 1.45 -1.75
C PHE A 17 1.70 0.51 -2.94
N CYS A 18 2.43 0.76 -4.03
CA CYS A 18 2.34 -0.04 -5.26
C CYS A 18 3.50 -1.02 -5.36
N ALA A 19 3.20 -2.31 -5.50
CA ALA A 19 4.19 -3.39 -5.54
C ALA A 19 3.87 -4.44 -6.62
N SER A 20 4.91 -5.15 -7.06
CA SER A 20 4.83 -6.20 -8.09
C SER A 20 4.23 -7.51 -7.58
N ASP A 21 4.57 -7.90 -6.35
CA ASP A 21 4.27 -9.21 -5.76
C ASP A 21 4.21 -9.13 -4.22
N SER A 22 3.83 -10.22 -3.57
CA SER A 22 3.68 -10.33 -2.11
C SER A 22 4.98 -10.12 -1.34
N ILE A 23 6.13 -10.51 -1.90
CA ILE A 23 7.45 -10.33 -1.26
C ILE A 23 7.85 -8.85 -1.27
N ALA A 24 7.63 -8.17 -2.40
CA ALA A 24 7.83 -6.74 -2.53
C ALA A 24 6.89 -5.95 -1.59
N VAL A 25 5.67 -6.43 -1.37
CA VAL A 25 4.79 -5.89 -0.32
C VAL A 25 5.40 -6.08 1.05
N PHE A 26 5.76 -7.30 1.44
CA PHE A 26 6.32 -7.61 2.76
C PHE A 26 7.54 -6.74 3.09
N GLY A 27 8.56 -6.76 2.22
CA GLY A 27 9.78 -5.97 2.43
C GLY A 27 9.54 -4.47 2.29
N GLY A 28 8.63 -4.06 1.41
CA GLY A 28 8.28 -2.67 1.16
C GLY A 28 7.59 -2.01 2.35
N LEU A 29 6.65 -2.70 2.99
CA LEU A 29 5.98 -2.23 4.20
C LEU A 29 6.97 -2.05 5.35
N TYR A 30 7.87 -3.03 5.55
CA TYR A 30 8.92 -2.91 6.55
C TYR A 30 9.86 -1.73 6.27
N ALA A 31 10.29 -1.57 5.01
CA ALA A 31 11.16 -0.46 4.61
C ALA A 31 10.47 0.91 4.74
N LEU A 32 9.17 1.00 4.44
CA LEU A 32 8.38 2.23 4.62
C LEU A 32 8.34 2.64 6.09
N GLN A 33 8.04 1.69 6.98
CA GLN A 33 7.97 1.95 8.40
C GLN A 33 9.36 2.28 8.99
N ASP A 34 10.35 1.43 8.76
CA ASP A 34 11.68 1.55 9.36
C ASP A 34 12.45 2.77 8.87
N LYS A 35 12.42 3.06 7.56
CA LYS A 35 13.26 4.11 6.96
C LYS A 35 12.56 5.46 6.86
N PHE A 36 11.23 5.49 6.86
CA PHE A 36 10.45 6.70 6.63
C PHE A 36 9.38 6.94 7.69
N GLY A 37 9.07 5.99 8.58
CA GLY A 37 7.99 6.12 9.55
C GLY A 37 6.61 6.21 8.89
N LEU A 38 6.46 5.63 7.70
CA LEU A 38 5.23 5.69 6.91
C LEU A 38 4.50 4.34 6.92
N VAL A 39 3.19 4.38 7.09
CA VAL A 39 2.28 3.25 6.90
C VAL A 39 1.35 3.61 5.75
N PRO A 40 1.21 2.76 4.71
CA PRO A 40 0.28 3.05 3.63
C PRO A 40 -1.17 2.78 4.07
N ASP A 41 -2.10 3.59 3.57
CA ASP A 41 -3.54 3.41 3.74
C ASP A 41 -4.07 2.27 2.86
N ALA A 42 -3.38 1.93 1.78
CA ALA A 42 -3.74 0.84 0.88
C ALA A 42 -2.54 0.26 0.10
N ILE A 43 -2.71 -0.96 -0.39
CA ILE A 43 -1.76 -1.64 -1.29
C ILE A 43 -2.38 -1.77 -2.68
N SER A 44 -1.57 -1.58 -3.73
CA SER A 44 -1.99 -1.80 -5.11
C SER A 44 -0.81 -2.26 -5.98
N GLY A 45 -0.98 -2.26 -7.31
CA GLY A 45 0.00 -2.73 -8.28
C GLY A 45 -0.28 -4.15 -8.77
N LEU A 46 0.70 -4.78 -9.42
CA LEU A 46 0.53 -6.10 -10.02
C LEU A 46 0.20 -7.20 -9.00
N CYS A 47 0.66 -7.03 -7.74
CA CYS A 47 0.32 -7.93 -6.66
C CYS A 47 -1.19 -8.05 -6.41
N SER A 48 -1.96 -7.02 -6.78
CA SER A 48 -3.42 -6.96 -6.63
C SER A 48 -4.19 -7.65 -7.77
N SER A 49 -3.49 -8.21 -8.75
CA SER A 49 -4.11 -8.88 -9.91
C SER A 49 -4.15 -10.41 -9.78
N SER A 50 -3.49 -10.97 -8.75
CA SER A 50 -3.43 -12.42 -8.50
C SER A 50 -4.15 -12.75 -7.18
N PRO A 51 -5.21 -13.59 -7.21
CA PRO A 51 -5.87 -14.03 -5.98
C PRO A 51 -4.92 -14.72 -4.99
N LEU A 52 -3.87 -15.40 -5.50
CA LEU A 52 -2.86 -16.04 -4.65
C LEU A 52 -2.00 -14.98 -3.93
N ALA A 53 -1.49 -13.99 -4.67
CA ALA A 53 -0.68 -12.92 -4.08
C ALA A 53 -1.48 -12.10 -3.06
N ILE A 54 -2.77 -11.85 -3.33
CA ILE A 54 -3.67 -11.20 -2.39
C ILE A 54 -3.77 -11.99 -1.08
N ARG A 55 -4.00 -13.32 -1.16
CA ARG A 55 -4.07 -14.17 0.03
C ARG A 55 -2.76 -14.16 0.81
N GLU A 56 -1.62 -14.28 0.13
CA GLU A 56 -0.31 -14.21 0.77
C GLU A 56 -0.11 -12.89 1.52
N ILE A 57 -0.51 -11.76 0.93
CA ILE A 57 -0.43 -10.44 1.60
C ILE A 57 -1.32 -10.40 2.84
N GLN A 58 -2.53 -10.97 2.76
CA GLN A 58 -3.48 -11.02 3.86
C GLN A 58 -3.02 -11.88 5.05
N GLU A 59 -2.07 -12.80 4.86
CA GLU A 59 -1.47 -13.58 5.96
C GLU A 59 -0.60 -12.72 6.90
N PHE A 60 -0.11 -11.57 6.43
CA PHE A 60 0.82 -10.73 7.20
C PHE A 60 0.45 -9.24 7.26
N SER A 61 -0.64 -8.82 6.63
CA SER A 61 -1.06 -7.41 6.59
C SER A 61 -2.57 -7.26 6.49
N ASP A 62 -3.13 -6.41 7.34
CA ASP A 62 -4.55 -6.01 7.32
C ASP A 62 -4.81 -4.79 6.40
N ILE A 63 -3.78 -4.26 5.76
CA ILE A 63 -3.89 -3.06 4.90
C ILE A 63 -4.76 -3.40 3.67
N PRO A 64 -5.77 -2.58 3.34
CA PRO A 64 -6.69 -2.90 2.26
C PRO A 64 -5.99 -2.93 0.90
N ILE A 65 -6.27 -3.98 0.13
CA ILE A 65 -5.75 -4.14 -1.22
C ILE A 65 -6.76 -3.59 -2.23
N LEU A 66 -6.30 -2.64 -3.04
CA LEU A 66 -7.02 -2.08 -4.18
C LEU A 66 -6.70 -2.88 -5.44
N GLN A 67 -7.66 -3.68 -5.88
CA GLN A 67 -7.51 -4.55 -7.05
C GLN A 67 -7.44 -3.74 -8.34
N SER A 68 -6.40 -4.01 -9.15
CA SER A 68 -6.19 -3.31 -10.41
C SER A 68 -7.18 -3.75 -11.50
N LEU A 69 -7.62 -5.01 -11.46
CA LEU A 69 -8.53 -5.61 -12.44
C LEU A 69 -10.01 -5.28 -12.15
N GLU A 70 -10.38 -5.11 -10.88
CA GLU A 70 -11.74 -4.83 -10.45
C GLU A 70 -11.77 -3.57 -9.59
N LYS A 71 -12.21 -2.46 -10.18
CA LYS A 71 -12.21 -1.15 -9.52
C LYS A 71 -13.50 -0.95 -8.74
N ASP A 72 -13.46 -1.26 -7.45
CA ASP A 72 -14.50 -0.83 -6.52
C ASP A 72 -14.31 0.65 -6.17
N CYS A 73 -14.94 1.53 -6.94
CA CYS A 73 -14.87 2.97 -6.75
C CYS A 73 -15.39 3.43 -5.38
N LYS A 74 -16.32 2.70 -4.75
CA LYS A 74 -16.81 3.05 -3.41
C LYS A 74 -15.73 2.80 -2.37
N LYS A 75 -15.14 1.62 -2.38
CA LYS A 75 -14.05 1.24 -1.48
C LYS A 75 -12.83 2.15 -1.66
N ILE A 76 -12.48 2.48 -2.89
CA ILE A 76 -11.40 3.44 -3.18
C ILE A 76 -11.73 4.80 -2.54
N PHE A 77 -12.95 5.31 -2.75
CA PHE A 77 -13.37 6.60 -2.20
C PHE A 77 -13.34 6.64 -0.67
N GLU A 78 -13.73 5.56 0.00
CA GLU A 78 -13.65 5.43 1.46
C GLU A 78 -12.21 5.51 2.00
N ILE A 79 -11.24 5.02 1.23
CA ILE A 79 -9.82 5.02 1.61
C ILE A 79 -9.17 6.39 1.35
N ILE A 80 -9.51 7.06 0.24
CA ILE A 80 -8.83 8.30 -0.20
C ILE A 80 -9.46 9.60 0.31
N LYS A 81 -10.67 9.54 0.86
CA LYS A 81 -11.37 10.70 1.44
C LYS A 81 -10.72 11.15 2.75
#